data_AF-A0A0F2JEZ0-F1
#
_entry.id   AF-A0A0F2JEZ0-F1
#
_cell.length_a   1.000
_cell.length_b   1.000
_cell.length_c   1.000
_cell.angle_alpha   90.00
_cell.angle_beta   90.00
_cell.angle_gamma   90.00
#
_symmetry.space_group_name_H-M   'P 1'
#
loop_
_entity.id
_entity.type
_entity.pdbx_description
1 polymer ?
#
loop_
_entity_poly.entity_id
_entity_poly.type
_entity_poly.pdbx_seq_one_letter_code
_entity_poly.pdbx_strand_id
1 'polypeptide(L)'
;MRASWTRDEVILGLDVLFSHGRRHLSMDSEAIIDLSNLLNRLPIIPIAKRNDTFRNTAGVSSQLSRFLWSLKYNEKHANIGRIFTIIYEEYKERPGELHEIAQAIRRNESVIRQVGFGASEEADGFPEGAILCHLHRHLEHQQGFQFKNRVAQCAICCVRVDHIYGSLPNVQFLEPHLLVPPTEISPDMTYVEEYFIMVCPNCHSILHQIRPWRNRKTYVNILQTL
;
A
#
# COMPACT_ATOMS: atom_id res chain seq x y z
N MET A 1 -17.28 -11.08 -16.30
CA MET A 1 -15.97 -10.48 -16.67
C MET A 1 -14.95 -10.88 -15.61
N ARG A 2 -13.73 -11.31 -15.99
CA ARG A 2 -12.70 -11.73 -15.02
C ARG A 2 -12.07 -10.49 -14.39
N ALA A 3 -11.92 -10.47 -13.07
CA ALA A 3 -11.26 -9.37 -12.38
C ALA A 3 -9.78 -9.24 -12.82
N SER A 4 -9.39 -8.03 -13.22
CA SER A 4 -8.00 -7.69 -13.55
C SER A 4 -7.10 -7.81 -12.32
N TRP A 5 -5.81 -8.08 -12.51
CA TRP A 5 -4.83 -8.00 -11.43
C TRP A 5 -4.64 -6.56 -10.96
N THR A 6 -4.60 -6.35 -9.66
CA THR A 6 -4.26 -5.05 -9.04
C THR A 6 -2.76 -4.92 -8.80
N ARG A 7 -2.34 -3.73 -8.33
CA ARG A 7 -0.96 -3.46 -7.94
C ARG A 7 -0.48 -4.41 -6.85
N ASP A 8 -1.25 -4.53 -5.77
CA ASP A 8 -0.96 -5.37 -4.61
C ASP A 8 -0.82 -6.86 -5.00
N GLU A 9 -1.73 -7.36 -5.85
CA GLU A 9 -1.67 -8.75 -6.30
C GLU A 9 -0.42 -9.02 -7.15
N VAL A 10 -0.04 -8.07 -8.01
CA VAL A 10 1.18 -8.18 -8.81
C VAL A 10 2.43 -8.08 -7.94
N ILE A 11 2.47 -7.20 -6.93
CA ILE A 11 3.57 -7.13 -5.97
C ILE A 11 3.77 -8.51 -5.32
N LEU A 12 2.72 -9.13 -4.80
CA LEU A 12 2.80 -10.45 -4.19
C LEU A 12 3.23 -11.54 -5.19
N GLY A 13 2.79 -11.44 -6.44
CA GLY A 13 3.19 -12.38 -7.51
C GLY A 13 4.66 -12.23 -7.92
N LEU A 14 5.14 -10.99 -8.08
CA LEU A 14 6.53 -10.70 -8.41
C LEU A 14 7.48 -11.04 -7.26
N ASP A 15 7.04 -10.86 -6.01
CA ASP A 15 7.78 -11.30 -4.82
C ASP A 15 8.06 -12.81 -4.90
N VAL A 16 7.02 -13.61 -5.15
CA VAL A 16 7.17 -15.06 -5.35
C VAL A 16 8.12 -15.37 -6.51
N LEU A 17 8.01 -14.68 -7.65
CA LEU A 17 8.93 -14.90 -8.77
C LEU A 17 10.38 -14.54 -8.42
N PHE A 18 10.63 -13.41 -7.75
CA PHE A 18 11.97 -12.98 -7.38
C PHE A 18 12.60 -13.91 -6.35
N SER A 19 11.86 -14.33 -5.33
CA SER A 19 12.34 -15.28 -4.31
C SER A 19 12.66 -16.66 -4.89
N HIS A 20 12.09 -17.03 -6.04
CA HIS A 20 12.33 -18.31 -6.72
C HIS A 20 13.23 -18.18 -7.95
N GLY A 21 14.03 -17.12 -8.04
CA GLY A 21 15.02 -16.93 -9.10
C GLY A 21 14.41 -16.76 -10.49
N ARG A 22 13.19 -16.21 -10.58
CA ARG A 22 12.42 -15.96 -11.81
C ARG A 22 12.20 -17.23 -12.64
N ARG A 23 12.00 -18.37 -11.97
CA ARG A 23 11.74 -19.66 -12.60
C ARG A 23 10.25 -19.96 -12.67
N HIS A 24 9.89 -20.84 -13.60
CA HIS A 24 8.54 -21.38 -13.70
C HIS A 24 8.16 -22.12 -12.40
N LEU A 25 6.95 -21.89 -11.90
CA LEU A 25 6.39 -22.54 -10.72
C LEU A 25 5.10 -23.29 -11.09
N SER A 26 5.05 -24.59 -10.77
CA SER A 26 3.86 -25.41 -10.99
C SER A 26 2.69 -24.94 -10.13
N MET A 27 1.45 -25.20 -10.57
CA MET A 27 0.26 -24.96 -9.76
C MET A 27 0.23 -25.76 -8.45
N ASP A 28 1.00 -26.84 -8.36
CA ASP A 28 1.09 -27.69 -7.17
C ASP A 28 2.25 -27.30 -6.24
N SER A 29 3.02 -26.26 -6.57
CA SER A 29 4.11 -25.83 -5.69
C SER A 29 3.57 -25.10 -4.47
N GLU A 30 4.21 -25.30 -3.32
CA GLU A 30 3.85 -24.64 -2.04
C GLU A 30 3.75 -23.13 -2.20
N ALA A 31 4.71 -22.49 -2.87
CA ALA A 31 4.71 -21.05 -3.13
C ALA A 31 3.48 -20.55 -3.91
N ILE A 32 2.97 -21.33 -4.86
CA ILE A 32 1.77 -20.96 -5.64
C ILE A 32 0.50 -21.22 -4.83
N ILE A 33 0.46 -22.30 -4.07
CA ILE A 33 -0.64 -22.62 -3.15
C ILE A 33 -0.79 -21.49 -2.12
N ASP A 34 0.32 -21.09 -1.49
CA ASP A 34 0.34 -20.02 -0.49
C ASP A 34 -0.06 -18.67 -1.07
N LEU A 35 0.46 -18.32 -2.25
CA LEU A 35 0.07 -17.10 -2.94
C LEU A 35 -1.42 -17.11 -3.29
N SER A 36 -1.94 -18.22 -3.84
CA SER A 36 -3.36 -18.38 -4.16
C SER A 36 -4.24 -18.22 -2.92
N ASN A 37 -3.86 -18.85 -1.80
CA ASN A 37 -4.57 -18.75 -0.53
C ASN A 37 -4.53 -17.33 0.04
N LEU A 38 -3.40 -16.64 -0.03
CA LEU A 38 -3.28 -15.24 0.41
C LEU A 38 -4.17 -14.31 -0.43
N LEU A 39 -4.07 -14.38 -1.76
CA LEU A 39 -4.87 -13.54 -2.67
C LEU A 39 -6.37 -13.74 -2.47
N ASN A 40 -6.81 -14.96 -2.15
CA ASN A 40 -8.21 -15.24 -1.83
C ASN A 40 -8.66 -14.69 -0.46
N ARG A 41 -7.74 -14.58 0.51
CA ARG A 41 -8.05 -14.05 1.85
C ARG A 41 -8.04 -12.53 1.90
N LEU A 42 -7.25 -11.87 1.06
CA LEU A 42 -7.15 -10.41 1.03
C LEU A 42 -8.43 -9.75 0.49
N PRO A 43 -8.88 -8.63 1.07
CA PRO A 43 -10.12 -7.95 0.67
C PRO A 43 -9.98 -7.04 -0.57
N ILE A 44 -8.94 -7.20 -1.40
CA ILE A 44 -8.62 -6.31 -2.55
C ILE A 44 -9.76 -6.23 -3.57
N ILE A 45 -10.30 -7.40 -3.94
CA ILE A 45 -11.42 -7.51 -4.88
C ILE A 45 -12.66 -7.90 -4.06
N PRO A 46 -13.75 -7.12 -4.10
CA PRO A 46 -15.00 -7.47 -3.41
C PRO A 46 -15.49 -8.87 -3.78
N ILE A 47 -16.02 -9.62 -2.81
CA ILE A 47 -16.51 -11.00 -3.02
C ILE A 47 -17.53 -11.05 -4.18
N ALA A 48 -18.41 -10.06 -4.28
CA ALA A 48 -19.40 -9.95 -5.35
C ALA A 48 -18.81 -9.83 -6.78
N LYS A 49 -17.52 -9.48 -6.91
CA LYS A 49 -16.79 -9.39 -8.19
C LYS A 49 -15.92 -10.63 -8.47
N ARG A 50 -15.91 -11.62 -7.57
CA ARG A 50 -15.12 -12.85 -7.71
C ARG A 50 -15.95 -13.93 -8.41
N ASN A 51 -15.31 -14.73 -9.24
CA ASN A 51 -15.89 -15.92 -9.85
C ASN A 51 -15.33 -17.19 -9.19
N ASP A 52 -15.85 -18.36 -9.56
CA ASP A 52 -15.47 -19.65 -8.95
C ASP A 52 -13.99 -20.04 -9.15
N THR A 53 -13.31 -19.36 -10.08
CA THR A 53 -11.88 -19.59 -10.38
C THR A 53 -11.01 -18.41 -9.93
N PHE A 54 -11.52 -17.54 -9.07
CA PHE A 54 -10.83 -16.35 -8.61
C PHE A 54 -9.50 -16.73 -7.94
N ARG A 55 -8.40 -16.28 -8.54
CA ARG A 55 -7.03 -16.49 -8.05
C ARG A 55 -6.72 -17.93 -7.63
N ASN A 56 -7.31 -18.93 -8.29
CA ASN A 56 -6.96 -20.33 -8.06
C ASN A 56 -5.51 -20.62 -8.49
N THR A 57 -4.92 -21.72 -7.99
CA THR A 57 -3.51 -22.06 -8.21
C THR A 57 -3.14 -22.16 -9.69
N ALA A 58 -3.98 -22.82 -10.50
CA ALA A 58 -3.80 -22.93 -11.94
C ALA A 58 -3.76 -21.55 -12.63
N GLY A 59 -4.68 -20.66 -12.25
CA GLY A 59 -4.78 -19.31 -12.78
C GLY A 59 -3.61 -18.41 -12.37
N VAL A 60 -3.16 -18.53 -11.11
CA VAL A 60 -2.01 -17.79 -10.58
C VAL A 60 -0.72 -18.24 -11.24
N SER A 61 -0.42 -19.55 -11.23
CA SER A 61 0.74 -20.12 -11.92
C SER A 61 0.77 -19.72 -13.39
N SER A 62 -0.35 -19.87 -14.11
CA SER A 62 -0.44 -19.48 -15.52
C SER A 62 -0.19 -17.99 -15.77
N GLN A 63 -0.54 -17.11 -14.84
CA GLN A 63 -0.29 -15.68 -14.96
C GLN A 63 1.20 -15.37 -14.77
N LEU A 64 1.84 -15.97 -13.76
CA LEU A 64 3.28 -15.80 -13.55
C LEU A 64 4.09 -16.40 -14.72
N SER A 65 3.71 -17.57 -15.23
CA SER A 65 4.38 -18.21 -16.37
C SER A 65 4.27 -17.41 -17.67
N ARG A 66 3.11 -16.82 -17.95
CA ARG A 66 2.94 -15.89 -19.10
C ARG A 66 3.75 -14.61 -18.92
N PHE A 67 3.89 -14.11 -17.69
CA PHE A 67 4.76 -12.97 -17.44
C PHE A 67 6.25 -13.33 -17.63
N LEU A 68 6.70 -14.49 -17.17
CA LEU A 68 8.05 -15.00 -17.44
C LEU A 68 8.31 -15.17 -18.94
N TRP A 69 7.32 -15.66 -19.70
CA TRP A 69 7.39 -15.69 -21.16
C TRP A 69 7.61 -14.28 -21.71
N SER A 70 6.87 -13.29 -21.22
CA SER A 70 7.06 -11.90 -21.65
C SER A 70 8.45 -11.35 -21.40
N LEU A 71 9.04 -11.67 -20.26
CA LEU A 71 10.42 -11.28 -19.96
C LEU A 71 11.42 -11.99 -20.89
N LYS A 72 11.22 -13.28 -21.16
CA LYS A 72 12.11 -14.08 -22.00
C LYS A 72 12.16 -13.59 -23.46
N TYR A 73 11.02 -13.21 -24.02
CA TYR A 73 10.90 -12.80 -25.41
C TYR A 73 10.91 -11.28 -25.59
N ASN A 74 11.01 -10.51 -24.50
CA ASN A 74 10.90 -9.06 -24.51
C ASN A 74 9.61 -8.58 -25.23
N GLU A 75 8.52 -9.32 -25.07
CA GLU A 75 7.23 -9.08 -25.73
C GLU A 75 6.08 -9.25 -24.73
N LYS A 76 5.14 -8.30 -24.70
CA LYS A 76 3.98 -8.40 -23.81
C LYS A 76 2.99 -9.47 -24.31
N HIS A 77 2.81 -10.52 -23.52
CA HIS A 77 1.84 -11.58 -23.77
C HIS A 77 0.41 -11.00 -23.69
N ALA A 78 -0.47 -11.35 -24.65
CA ALA A 78 -1.81 -10.76 -24.78
C ALA A 78 -2.66 -10.85 -23.49
N ASN A 79 -2.54 -11.97 -22.77
CA ASN A 79 -3.27 -12.25 -21.53
C ASN A 79 -2.61 -11.74 -20.24
N ILE A 80 -1.62 -10.84 -20.34
CA ILE A 80 -0.98 -10.18 -19.19
C ILE A 80 -1.38 -8.71 -19.15
N GLY A 81 -1.85 -8.26 -17.98
CA GLY A 81 -2.17 -6.87 -17.73
C GLY A 81 -0.91 -5.99 -17.74
N ARG A 82 -1.02 -4.74 -18.23
CA ARG A 82 0.09 -3.77 -18.26
C ARG A 82 0.72 -3.53 -16.89
N ILE A 83 -0.07 -3.69 -15.82
CA ILE A 83 0.37 -3.52 -14.42
C ILE A 83 1.56 -4.42 -14.04
N PHE A 84 1.66 -5.64 -14.60
CA PHE A 84 2.82 -6.51 -14.38
C PHE A 84 4.12 -5.86 -14.84
N THR A 85 4.13 -5.32 -16.06
CA THR A 85 5.30 -4.63 -16.62
C THR A 85 5.63 -3.38 -15.83
N ILE A 86 4.63 -2.58 -15.44
CA ILE A 86 4.85 -1.34 -14.65
C ILE A 86 5.59 -1.66 -13.36
N ILE A 87 5.08 -2.60 -12.56
CA ILE A 87 5.68 -2.93 -11.26
C ILE A 87 7.02 -3.65 -11.43
N TYR A 88 7.14 -4.52 -12.43
CA TYR A 88 8.43 -5.15 -12.70
C TYR A 88 9.50 -4.11 -13.03
N GLU A 89 9.23 -3.18 -13.93
CA GLU A 89 10.18 -2.10 -14.26
C GLU A 89 10.50 -1.22 -13.07
N GLU A 90 9.50 -0.96 -12.21
CA GLU A 90 9.66 -0.19 -10.98
C GLU A 90 10.60 -0.86 -9.95
N TYR A 91 10.63 -2.20 -9.89
CA TYR A 91 11.34 -2.93 -8.82
C TYR A 91 12.41 -3.91 -9.29
N LYS A 92 12.63 -4.12 -10.60
CA LYS A 92 13.58 -5.14 -11.12
C LYS A 92 15.03 -4.95 -10.63
N GLU A 93 15.45 -3.70 -10.39
CA GLU A 93 16.77 -3.33 -9.87
C GLU A 93 16.79 -3.21 -8.33
N ARG A 94 15.61 -3.24 -7.69
CA ARG A 94 15.43 -3.11 -6.24
C ARG A 94 14.41 -4.14 -5.70
N PRO A 95 14.65 -5.45 -5.93
CA PRO A 95 13.71 -6.50 -5.54
C PRO A 95 13.52 -6.58 -4.02
N GLY A 96 14.50 -6.09 -3.23
CA GLY A 96 14.39 -5.99 -1.77
C GLY A 96 13.25 -5.08 -1.32
N GLU A 97 13.05 -3.92 -1.97
CA GLU A 97 11.94 -3.02 -1.63
C GLU A 97 10.58 -3.65 -1.95
N LEU A 98 10.47 -4.38 -3.07
CA LEU A 98 9.25 -5.12 -3.40
C LEU A 98 8.97 -6.22 -2.38
N HIS A 99 10.02 -6.92 -1.94
CA HIS A 99 9.91 -7.94 -0.90
C HIS A 99 9.43 -7.36 0.43
N GLU A 100 9.96 -6.21 0.85
CA GLU A 100 9.51 -5.52 2.07
C GLU A 100 8.01 -5.19 2.03
N ILE A 101 7.51 -4.71 0.89
CA ILE A 101 6.08 -4.43 0.69
C ILE A 101 5.26 -5.73 0.79
N ALA A 102 5.68 -6.79 0.10
CA ALA A 102 5.00 -8.08 0.14
C ALA A 102 4.98 -8.67 1.56
N GLN A 103 6.08 -8.56 2.30
CA GLN A 103 6.15 -9.01 3.70
C GLN A 103 5.26 -8.18 4.62
N ALA A 104 5.18 -6.87 4.42
CA ALA A 104 4.28 -6.01 5.18
C ALA A 104 2.81 -6.39 4.96
N ILE A 105 2.40 -6.71 3.72
CA ILE A 105 1.05 -7.22 3.44
C ILE A 105 0.80 -8.55 4.16
N ARG A 106 1.76 -9.50 4.07
CA ARG A 106 1.64 -10.83 4.71
C ARG A 106 1.54 -10.72 6.23
N ARG A 107 2.41 -9.91 6.86
CA ARG A 107 2.44 -9.69 8.31
C ARG A 107 1.13 -9.10 8.84
N ASN A 108 0.49 -8.23 8.07
CA ASN A 108 -0.73 -7.54 8.50
C ASN A 108 -2.02 -8.22 8.01
N GLU A 109 -1.96 -9.42 7.41
CA GLU A 109 -3.11 -10.06 6.75
C GLU A 109 -4.35 -10.13 7.66
N SER A 110 -4.18 -10.51 8.92
CA SER A 110 -5.27 -10.64 9.90
C SER A 110 -5.97 -9.30 10.15
N VAL A 111 -5.21 -8.22 10.33
CA VAL A 111 -5.72 -6.86 10.56
C VAL A 111 -6.37 -6.32 9.29
N ILE A 112 -5.73 -6.48 8.13
CA ILE A 112 -6.25 -6.06 6.83
C ILE A 112 -7.64 -6.67 6.58
N ARG A 113 -7.83 -7.95 6.92
CA ARG A 113 -9.12 -8.63 6.77
C ARG A 113 -10.22 -8.07 7.68
N GLN A 114 -9.87 -7.57 8.85
CA GLN A 114 -10.83 -7.01 9.80
C GLN A 114 -11.21 -5.56 9.44
N VAL A 115 -10.22 -4.75 9.06
CA VAL A 115 -10.43 -3.36 8.65
C VAL A 115 -11.28 -3.29 7.37
N GLY A 116 -11.11 -4.27 6.48
CA GLY A 116 -11.75 -4.29 5.17
C GLY A 116 -10.90 -3.59 4.12
N PHE A 117 -11.52 -3.26 2.98
CA PHE A 117 -10.84 -2.58 1.88
C PHE A 117 -11.57 -1.27 1.57
N GLY A 118 -10.81 -0.19 1.53
CA GLY A 118 -11.27 1.12 1.06
C GLY A 118 -11.53 1.15 -0.44
N ALA A 119 -11.97 2.30 -0.93
CA ALA A 119 -12.15 2.48 -2.37
C ALA A 119 -10.78 2.39 -3.08
N SER A 120 -10.73 1.86 -4.31
CA SER A 120 -9.49 1.75 -5.09
C SER A 120 -8.80 3.10 -5.34
N GLU A 121 -9.60 4.15 -5.33
CA GLU A 121 -9.25 5.56 -5.45
C GLU A 121 -8.38 6.04 -4.27
N GLU A 122 -8.43 5.36 -3.12
CA GLU A 122 -7.59 5.67 -1.96
C GLU A 122 -6.12 5.32 -2.19
N ALA A 123 -5.79 4.52 -3.20
CA ALA A 123 -4.42 4.09 -3.49
C ALA A 123 -3.64 5.02 -4.41
N ASP A 124 -4.26 6.12 -4.88
CA ASP A 124 -3.61 7.01 -5.84
C ASP A 124 -2.33 7.62 -5.24
N GLY A 125 -1.21 7.44 -5.93
CA GLY A 125 0.10 7.89 -5.46
C GLY A 125 0.77 7.05 -4.36
N PHE A 126 0.27 5.86 -4.00
CA PHE A 126 0.92 4.94 -3.04
C PHE A 126 1.65 3.76 -3.75
N PRO A 127 2.99 3.78 -3.85
CA PRO A 127 3.78 2.69 -4.43
C PRO A 127 3.60 1.33 -3.73
N GLU A 128 3.24 1.32 -2.45
CA GLU A 128 3.04 0.09 -1.69
C GLU A 128 1.71 -0.60 -1.98
N GLY A 129 0.83 0.04 -2.76
CA GLY A 129 -0.48 -0.50 -3.13
C GLY A 129 -1.61 -0.06 -2.21
N ALA A 130 -2.82 -0.48 -2.57
CA ALA A 130 -4.04 -0.03 -1.93
C ALA A 130 -4.21 -0.59 -0.52
N ILE A 131 -3.73 -1.82 -0.27
CA ILE A 131 -3.85 -2.48 1.03
C ILE A 131 -3.12 -1.67 2.11
N LEU A 132 -1.84 -1.40 1.88
CA LEU A 132 -1.00 -0.76 2.89
C LEU A 132 -1.36 0.73 3.02
N CYS A 133 -1.77 1.38 1.94
CA CYS A 133 -2.35 2.72 2.01
C CYS A 133 -3.58 2.76 2.93
N HIS A 134 -4.56 1.88 2.69
CA HIS A 134 -5.79 1.85 3.47
C HIS A 134 -5.51 1.54 4.95
N LEU A 135 -4.64 0.57 5.23
CA LEU A 135 -4.22 0.25 6.60
C LEU A 135 -3.55 1.45 7.29
N HIS A 136 -2.65 2.13 6.58
CA HIS A 136 -1.95 3.31 7.11
C HIS A 136 -2.94 4.42 7.48
N ARG A 137 -3.85 4.80 6.56
CA ARG A 137 -4.91 5.78 6.81
C ARG A 137 -5.84 5.35 7.94
N HIS A 138 -6.19 4.07 8.01
CA HIS A 138 -7.02 3.55 9.10
C HIS A 138 -6.34 3.76 10.46
N LEU A 139 -5.04 3.47 10.57
CA LEU A 139 -4.28 3.69 11.80
C LEU A 139 -4.12 5.17 12.12
N GLU A 140 -3.90 6.05 11.14
CA GLU A 140 -3.91 7.50 11.32
C GLU A 140 -5.21 7.96 12.01
N HIS A 141 -6.36 7.53 11.49
CA HIS A 141 -7.65 7.89 12.04
C HIS A 141 -7.94 7.23 13.40
N GLN A 142 -7.69 5.94 13.57
CA GLN A 142 -8.05 5.24 14.80
C GLN A 142 -7.11 5.58 15.97
N GLN A 143 -5.80 5.64 15.70
CA GLN A 143 -4.78 5.81 16.75
C GLN A 143 -4.36 7.26 16.93
N GLY A 144 -4.36 8.06 15.86
CA GLY A 144 -3.91 9.44 15.87
C GLY A 144 -4.96 10.46 16.32
N PHE A 145 -6.25 10.14 16.19
CA PHE A 145 -7.34 11.09 16.44
C PHE A 145 -7.37 11.64 17.87
N GLN A 146 -6.95 10.84 18.86
CA GLN A 146 -6.85 11.27 20.26
C GLN A 146 -5.87 12.44 20.49
N PHE A 147 -4.91 12.66 19.57
CA PHE A 147 -3.91 13.73 19.66
C PHE A 147 -4.35 15.01 18.93
N LYS A 148 -5.46 14.96 18.17
CA LYS A 148 -5.91 16.04 17.27
C LYS A 148 -6.17 17.37 17.98
N ASN A 149 -6.81 17.33 19.16
CA ASN A 149 -7.25 18.54 19.87
C ASN A 149 -6.13 19.28 20.60
N ARG A 150 -4.88 18.80 20.52
CA ARG A 150 -3.73 19.39 21.22
C ARG A 150 -2.96 20.41 20.38
N VAL A 151 -3.28 20.52 19.08
CA VAL A 151 -2.48 21.30 18.13
C VAL A 151 -3.38 22.20 17.30
N ALA A 152 -3.06 23.50 17.26
CA ALA A 152 -3.83 24.50 16.52
C ALA A 152 -3.24 24.82 15.13
N GLN A 153 -2.06 24.31 14.80
CA GLN A 153 -1.35 24.61 13.55
C GLN A 153 -0.75 23.36 12.90
N CYS A 154 -0.64 23.37 11.56
CA CYS A 154 0.06 22.32 10.84
C CYS A 154 1.53 22.25 11.29
N ALA A 155 2.02 21.04 11.59
CA ALA A 155 3.40 20.80 12.01
C ALA A 155 4.44 21.13 10.94
N ILE A 156 4.04 21.29 9.68
CA ILE A 156 4.92 21.51 8.53
C ILE A 156 4.83 22.95 8.04
N CYS A 157 3.70 23.35 7.45
CA CYS A 157 3.55 24.68 6.85
C CYS A 157 3.05 25.74 7.84
N CYS A 158 2.91 25.39 9.12
CA CYS A 158 2.47 26.29 10.20
C CYS A 158 1.10 26.94 9.98
N VAL A 159 0.31 26.44 9.02
CA VAL A 159 -1.02 27.00 8.74
C VAL A 159 -1.95 26.84 9.94
N ARG A 160 -2.66 27.91 10.25
CA ARG A 160 -3.56 28.06 11.40
C ARG A 160 -4.99 28.26 10.94
N VAL A 161 -5.90 27.42 11.43
CA VAL A 161 -7.31 27.40 10.98
C VAL A 161 -8.00 28.72 11.30
N ASP A 162 -7.78 29.22 12.52
CA ASP A 162 -8.34 30.46 13.07
C ASP A 162 -7.87 31.73 12.35
N HIS A 163 -6.76 31.65 11.61
CA HIS A 163 -6.23 32.77 10.83
C HIS A 163 -6.74 32.80 9.38
N ILE A 164 -7.25 31.67 8.87
CA ILE A 164 -7.72 31.54 7.49
C ILE A 164 -9.24 31.57 7.43
N TYR A 165 -9.88 30.82 8.32
CA TYR A 165 -11.32 30.68 8.37
C TYR A 165 -11.83 31.47 9.58
N GLY A 166 -12.86 32.29 9.39
CA GLY A 166 -13.51 32.99 10.50
C GLY A 166 -14.05 32.00 11.56
N SER A 167 -14.58 32.52 12.67
CA SER A 167 -15.06 31.71 13.79
C SER A 167 -16.09 30.66 13.38
N LEU A 168 -15.60 29.45 13.08
CA LEU A 168 -16.39 28.29 12.75
C LEU A 168 -16.27 27.30 13.91
N PRO A 169 -17.36 27.00 14.64
CA PRO A 169 -17.29 26.03 15.72
C PRO A 169 -16.95 24.64 15.14
N ASN A 170 -16.06 23.92 15.81
CA ASN A 170 -15.73 22.52 15.54
C ASN A 170 -15.08 22.20 14.17
N VAL A 171 -14.33 23.13 13.57
CA VAL A 171 -13.60 22.84 12.32
C VAL A 171 -12.47 21.84 12.57
N GLN A 172 -12.58 20.70 11.90
CA GLN A 172 -11.60 19.62 11.92
C GLN A 172 -10.67 19.68 10.70
N PHE A 173 -9.81 20.69 10.64
CA PHE A 173 -8.92 20.90 9.47
C PHE A 173 -7.60 20.12 9.54
N LEU A 174 -7.02 19.98 10.73
CA LEU A 174 -5.78 19.21 10.88
C LEU A 174 -6.08 17.73 11.03
N GLU A 175 -5.28 16.90 10.36
CA GLU A 175 -5.39 15.46 10.35
C GLU A 175 -4.10 14.84 10.92
N PRO A 176 -4.21 13.75 11.70
CA PRO A 176 -3.03 13.04 12.14
C PRO A 176 -2.37 12.36 10.94
N HIS A 177 -1.05 12.51 10.82
CA HIS A 177 -0.23 11.73 9.92
C HIS A 177 0.63 10.75 10.71
N LEU A 178 0.66 9.49 10.29
CA LEU A 178 1.48 8.45 10.90
C LEU A 178 2.88 8.45 10.24
N LEU A 179 3.90 8.75 11.04
CA LEU A 179 5.30 8.81 10.61
C LEU A 179 5.94 7.42 10.42
N VAL A 180 5.29 6.35 10.88
CA VAL A 180 5.73 4.98 10.63
C VAL A 180 5.48 4.64 9.15
N PRO A 181 6.51 4.20 8.40
CA PRO A 181 6.34 3.79 7.01
C PRO A 181 5.35 2.63 6.86
N PRO A 182 4.58 2.56 5.75
CA PRO A 182 3.64 1.47 5.54
C PRO A 182 4.26 0.07 5.59
N THR A 183 5.52 -0.07 5.16
CA THR A 183 6.28 -1.34 5.20
C THR A 183 6.74 -1.75 6.59
N GLU A 184 6.77 -0.82 7.56
CA GLU A 184 7.18 -1.06 8.94
C GLU A 184 5.99 -1.31 9.88
N ILE A 185 4.76 -1.04 9.44
CA ILE A 185 3.54 -1.31 10.21
C ILE A 185 3.48 -2.79 10.61
N SER A 186 3.15 -3.03 11.87
CA SER A 186 2.99 -4.38 12.44
C SER A 186 1.81 -4.42 13.40
N PRO A 187 1.05 -5.54 13.47
CA PRO A 187 -0.03 -5.69 14.45
C PRO A 187 0.44 -5.60 15.90
N ASP A 188 1.71 -5.94 16.15
CA ASP A 188 2.31 -5.95 17.50
C ASP A 188 2.82 -4.55 17.93
N MET A 189 2.69 -3.54 17.06
CA MET A 189 3.20 -2.21 17.33
C MET A 189 2.22 -1.40 18.19
N THR A 190 2.70 -0.85 19.29
CA THR A 190 1.96 0.13 20.08
C THR A 190 2.23 1.54 19.56
N TYR A 191 1.20 2.20 19.05
CA TYR A 191 1.32 3.55 18.50
C TYR A 191 1.18 4.61 19.59
N VAL A 192 2.27 5.33 19.88
CA VAL A 192 2.32 6.47 20.82
C VAL A 192 2.34 7.81 20.09
N GLU A 193 2.12 8.90 20.83
CA GLU A 193 2.02 10.28 20.29
C GLU A 193 3.22 10.69 19.40
N GLU A 194 4.43 10.20 19.70
CA GLU A 194 5.64 10.51 18.93
C GLU A 194 5.60 10.04 17.47
N TYR A 195 4.79 9.03 17.16
CA TYR A 195 4.59 8.54 15.80
C TYR A 195 3.64 9.41 14.98
N PHE A 196 2.96 10.36 15.61
CA PHE A 196 1.99 11.22 14.94
C PHE A 196 2.47 12.67 14.86
N ILE A 197 2.09 13.32 13.76
CA ILE A 197 2.12 14.77 13.62
C ILE A 197 0.76 15.24 13.12
N MET A 198 0.35 16.45 13.51
CA MET A 198 -0.88 17.06 13.00
C MET A 198 -0.55 17.94 11.80
N VAL A 199 -1.17 17.65 10.65
CA VAL A 199 -0.87 18.33 9.38
C VAL A 199 -2.15 18.78 8.70
N CYS A 200 -2.05 19.79 7.83
CA CYS A 200 -3.16 20.18 6.97
C CYS A 200 -3.36 19.18 5.81
N PRO A 201 -4.51 19.20 5.11
CA PRO A 201 -4.81 18.25 4.04
C PRO A 201 -3.76 18.25 2.91
N ASN A 202 -3.20 19.42 2.59
CA ASN A 202 -2.17 19.54 1.54
C ASN A 202 -0.85 18.89 1.97
N CYS A 203 -0.37 19.17 3.18
CA CYS A 203 0.86 18.55 3.69
C CYS A 203 0.66 17.03 3.90
N HIS A 204 -0.51 16.59 4.35
CA HIS A 204 -0.87 15.17 4.49
C HIS A 204 -0.75 14.43 3.16
N SER A 205 -1.42 14.95 2.13
CA SER A 205 -1.39 14.40 0.77
C SER A 205 0.03 14.31 0.20
N ILE A 206 0.87 15.32 0.44
CA ILE A 206 2.26 15.32 -0.03
C ILE A 206 3.12 14.31 0.73
N LEU A 207 2.96 14.17 2.05
CA LEU A 207 3.72 13.19 2.84
C LEU A 207 3.50 11.76 2.35
N HIS A 208 2.25 11.42 2.02
CA HIS A 208 1.87 10.12 1.48
C HIS A 208 2.53 9.78 0.13
N GLN A 209 2.90 10.80 -0.67
CA GLN A 209 3.52 10.65 -1.99
C GLN A 209 5.05 10.64 -1.98
N ILE A 210 5.69 11.07 -0.89
CA ILE A 210 7.16 11.23 -0.85
C ILE A 210 7.84 9.93 -0.42
N ARG A 211 8.89 9.56 -1.17
CA ARG A 211 9.84 8.52 -0.77
C ARG A 211 11.28 9.10 -0.74
N PRO A 212 12.14 8.66 0.20
CA PRO A 212 11.86 7.76 1.32
C PRO A 212 10.85 8.37 2.30
N TRP A 213 10.10 7.51 3.00
CA TRP A 213 9.05 7.95 3.94
C TRP A 213 9.64 8.88 4.98
N ARG A 214 8.93 9.98 5.28
CA ARG A 214 9.43 10.97 6.22
C ARG A 214 9.17 10.54 7.66
N ASN A 215 10.19 10.68 8.49
CA ASN A 215 10.13 10.37 9.92
C ASN A 215 10.16 11.65 10.76
N ARG A 216 10.17 11.50 12.09
CA ARG A 216 10.15 12.62 13.05
C ARG A 216 11.28 13.64 12.85
N LYS A 217 12.41 13.24 12.25
CA LYS A 217 13.55 14.13 11.98
C LYS A 217 13.48 14.80 10.61
N THR A 218 12.70 14.26 9.68
CA THR A 218 12.72 14.66 8.27
C THR A 218 11.39 15.13 7.71
N TYR A 219 10.29 15.09 8.50
CA TYR A 219 8.95 15.47 8.05
C TYR A 219 8.82 16.91 7.59
N VAL A 220 9.61 17.84 8.13
CA VAL A 220 9.65 19.24 7.68
C VAL A 220 10.36 19.42 6.34
N ASN A 221 11.18 18.45 5.92
CA ASN A 221 11.97 18.49 4.68
C ASN A 221 11.11 18.16 3.43
N ILE A 222 9.86 18.61 3.43
CA ILE A 222 8.97 18.61 2.26
C ILE A 222 8.72 20.04 1.75
N LEU A 223 9.06 21.05 2.55
CA LEU A 223 9.06 22.44 2.12
C LEU A 223 10.41 22.81 1.51
N GLN A 224 10.40 23.63 0.47
CA GLN A 224 11.60 24.32 0.04
C GLN A 224 11.92 25.39 1.09
N THR A 225 13.16 25.39 1.58
CA THR A 225 13.65 26.52 2.38
C THR A 225 14.04 27.59 1.37
N LEU A 226 13.37 28.75 1.44
CA LEU A 226 13.76 29.93 0.65
C LEU A 226 15.03 30.56 1.21
#